data_AF-A0A3A5R7T5-F1
#
_entry.id   AF-A0A3A5R7T5-F1
#
_cell.length_a   1.000
_cell.length_b   1.000
_cell.length_c   1.000
_cell.angle_alpha   90.00
_cell.angle_beta   90.00
_cell.angle_gamma   90.00
#
_symmetry.space_group_name_H-M   'P 1'
#
loop_
_entity.id
_entity.type
_entity.pdbx_description
1 polymer ?
#
loop_
_entity_poly.entity_id
_entity_poly.type
_entity_poly.pdbx_seq_one_letter_code
_entity_poly.pdbx_strand_id
1 'polypeptide(L)'
;MTKQELLIGKHPDNSHPYGKWLAANDLPDSYMKCHRELTEITAVDDELIEWMAKKIINHHYTQFRISRLKEKYKSLGFAKYAEQHRKLPITDKVKKGN
;
A
#
# COMPACT_ATOMS: atom_id res chain seq x y z
N MET A 1 15.60 -17.32 -19.47
CA MET A 1 15.56 -16.04 -18.75
C MET A 1 15.30 -14.94 -19.79
N THR A 2 14.26 -14.13 -19.62
CA THR A 2 13.85 -13.09 -20.60
C THR A 2 14.70 -11.82 -20.46
N LYS A 3 14.68 -10.93 -21.46
CA LYS A 3 15.35 -9.62 -21.37
C LYS A 3 14.75 -8.77 -20.25
N GLN A 4 13.43 -8.84 -20.05
CA GLN A 4 12.72 -8.19 -18.96
C GLN A 4 13.19 -8.70 -17.61
N GLU A 5 13.34 -10.03 -17.44
CA GLU A 5 13.88 -10.59 -16.19
C GLU A 5 15.27 -10.05 -15.85
N LEU A 6 16.11 -9.78 -16.85
CA LEU A 6 17.42 -9.17 -16.65
C LEU A 6 17.34 -7.68 -16.28
N LEU A 7 16.36 -6.95 -16.83
CA LEU A 7 16.24 -5.49 -16.64
C LEU A 7 15.49 -5.10 -15.37
N ILE A 8 14.37 -5.75 -15.09
CA ILE A 8 13.44 -5.40 -14.00
C ILE A 8 13.30 -6.52 -12.97
N GLY A 9 14.03 -7.63 -13.13
CA GLY A 9 13.97 -8.78 -12.25
C GLY A 9 12.87 -9.78 -12.61
N LYS A 10 12.95 -10.95 -12.00
CA LYS A 10 11.91 -11.99 -12.10
C LYS A 10 10.62 -11.52 -11.46
N HIS A 11 9.49 -11.86 -12.08
CA HIS A 11 8.20 -11.67 -11.42
C HIS A 11 8.15 -12.54 -10.15
N PRO A 12 7.63 -12.02 -9.03
CA PRO A 12 7.51 -12.80 -7.80
C PRO A 12 6.63 -14.03 -7.98
N ASP A 13 6.95 -15.10 -7.28
CA ASP A 13 6.08 -16.28 -7.21
C ASP A 13 4.94 -16.09 -6.20
N ASN A 14 4.10 -17.12 -6.05
CA ASN A 14 2.94 -17.10 -5.17
C ASN A 14 3.29 -17.03 -3.66
N SER A 15 4.58 -17.03 -3.28
CA SER A 15 5.00 -16.72 -1.91
C SER A 15 4.90 -15.23 -1.59
N HIS A 16 4.94 -14.37 -2.61
CA HIS A 16 4.85 -12.92 -2.46
C HIS A 16 3.44 -12.41 -2.83
N PRO A 17 2.86 -11.43 -2.10
CA PRO A 17 1.51 -10.92 -2.38
C PRO A 17 1.30 -10.45 -3.83
N TYR A 18 2.27 -9.77 -4.43
CA TYR A 18 2.20 -9.41 -5.85
C TYR A 18 2.22 -10.61 -6.82
N GLY A 19 2.88 -11.71 -6.47
CA GLY A 19 2.85 -12.92 -7.29
C GLY A 19 1.52 -13.68 -7.17
N LYS A 20 0.90 -13.63 -5.98
CA LYS A 20 -0.48 -14.12 -5.78
C LYS A 20 -1.53 -13.29 -6.53
N TRP A 21 -1.32 -11.97 -6.63
CA TRP A 21 -2.33 -11.05 -7.18
C TRP A 21 -2.23 -10.85 -8.70
N LEU A 22 -1.01 -10.84 -9.24
CA LEU A 22 -0.76 -10.46 -10.64
C LEU A 22 -0.12 -11.61 -11.40
N ALA A 23 -0.71 -12.00 -12.53
CA ALA A 23 0.01 -12.71 -13.58
C ALA A 23 0.92 -11.74 -14.33
N ALA A 24 2.07 -12.24 -14.74
CA ALA A 24 3.01 -11.54 -15.59
C ALA A 24 3.12 -12.20 -16.97
N ASN A 25 3.09 -11.37 -18.00
CA ASN A 25 3.34 -11.78 -19.38
C ASN A 25 4.43 -10.86 -19.98
N ASP A 26 5.63 -11.41 -20.20
CA ASP A 26 6.71 -10.67 -20.84
C ASP A 26 6.45 -10.62 -22.35
N LEU A 27 6.13 -9.43 -22.86
CA LEU A 27 5.87 -9.22 -24.29
C LEU A 27 7.16 -9.34 -25.11
N PRO A 28 7.10 -9.74 -26.39
CA PRO A 28 8.27 -9.77 -27.25
C PRO A 28 8.99 -8.41 -27.28
N ASP A 29 10.31 -8.45 -27.13
CA ASP A 29 11.17 -7.27 -27.23
C ASP A 29 11.12 -6.69 -28.64
N SER A 30 11.08 -5.37 -28.74
CA SER A 30 11.18 -4.63 -29.97
C SER A 30 12.11 -3.45 -29.78
N TYR A 31 12.58 -2.84 -30.88
CA TYR A 31 13.45 -1.67 -30.82
C TYR A 31 12.87 -0.52 -29.97
N MET A 32 11.55 -0.39 -29.92
CA MET A 32 10.87 0.71 -29.21
C MET A 32 10.30 0.32 -27.84
N LYS A 33 10.18 -0.98 -27.54
CA LYS A 33 9.41 -1.46 -26.38
C LYS A 33 9.96 -2.76 -25.82
N CYS A 34 10.15 -2.79 -24.51
CA CYS A 34 10.43 -3.98 -23.72
C CYS A 34 9.57 -3.88 -22.46
N HIS A 35 8.43 -4.58 -22.44
CA HIS A 35 7.41 -4.45 -21.41
C HIS A 35 7.04 -5.80 -20.81
N ARG A 36 6.59 -5.74 -19.55
CA ARG A 36 5.87 -6.81 -18.86
C ARG A 36 4.43 -6.35 -18.68
N GLU A 37 3.51 -7.10 -19.22
CA GLU A 37 2.08 -6.92 -18.97
C GLU A 37 1.73 -7.60 -17.64
N LEU A 38 0.91 -6.93 -16.83
CA LEU A 38 0.42 -7.44 -15.57
C LEU A 38 -1.11 -7.51 -15.62
N THR A 39 -1.65 -8.68 -15.29
CA THR A 39 -3.10 -8.91 -15.25
C THR A 39 -3.48 -9.45 -13.88
N GLU A 40 -4.58 -8.97 -13.33
CA GLU A 40 -5.12 -9.48 -12.07
C GLU A 40 -5.57 -10.94 -12.23
N ILE A 41 -5.06 -11.84 -11.37
CA ILE A 41 -5.43 -13.26 -11.36
C ILE A 41 -6.43 -13.61 -10.27
N THR A 42 -6.41 -12.88 -9.16
CA THR A 42 -7.36 -13.03 -8.07
C THR A 42 -7.96 -11.68 -7.77
N ALA A 43 -9.25 -11.63 -7.47
CA ALA A 43 -9.86 -10.43 -6.95
C ALA A 43 -9.12 -9.98 -5.68
N VAL A 44 -8.97 -8.67 -5.50
CA VAL A 44 -8.43 -8.07 -4.27
C VAL A 44 -9.12 -8.69 -3.04
N ASP A 45 -8.32 -9.23 -2.12
CA ASP A 45 -8.76 -9.82 -0.87
C ASP A 45 -8.26 -9.04 0.36
N ASP A 46 -8.82 -9.37 1.53
CA ASP A 46 -8.47 -8.72 2.79
C ASP A 46 -7.00 -8.92 3.18
N GLU A 47 -6.38 -10.05 2.81
CA GLU A 47 -4.97 -10.35 3.10
C GLU A 47 -4.04 -9.38 2.35
N LEU A 48 -4.30 -9.17 1.05
CA LEU A 48 -3.55 -8.24 0.20
C LEU A 48 -3.72 -6.80 0.69
N ILE A 49 -4.95 -6.39 0.99
CA ILE A 49 -5.25 -5.05 1.52
C ILE A 49 -4.49 -4.83 2.84
N GLU A 50 -4.55 -5.79 3.76
CA GLU A 50 -3.89 -5.67 5.06
C GLU A 50 -2.35 -5.61 4.89
N TRP A 51 -1.79 -6.41 3.98
CA TRP A 51 -0.36 -6.37 3.68
C TRP A 51 0.08 -5.02 3.12
N MET A 52 -0.64 -4.47 2.14
CA MET A 52 -0.34 -3.15 1.58
C MET A 52 -0.47 -2.05 2.64
N ALA A 53 -1.53 -2.09 3.45
CA ALA A 53 -1.72 -1.13 4.53
C ALA A 53 -0.54 -1.15 5.52
N LYS A 54 -0.07 -2.34 5.92
CA LYS A 54 1.12 -2.49 6.77
C LYS A 54 2.37 -1.92 6.11
N LYS A 55 2.58 -2.13 4.81
CA LYS A 55 3.72 -1.55 4.08
C LYS A 55 3.69 -0.02 4.07
N ILE A 56 2.54 0.58 3.79
CA ILE A 56 2.36 2.04 3.80
C ILE A 56 2.63 2.59 5.20
N ILE A 57 2.05 1.99 6.24
CA ILE A 57 2.24 2.43 7.63
C ILE A 57 3.73 2.35 8.02
N ASN A 58 4.39 1.23 7.73
CA ASN A 58 5.80 1.03 8.09
C ASN A 58 6.75 1.97 7.33
N HIS A 59 6.39 2.39 6.12
CA HIS A 59 7.18 3.36 5.36
C HIS A 59 7.10 4.76 5.97
N HIS A 60 5.92 5.18 6.42
CA HIS A 60 5.69 6.55 6.92
C HIS A 60 5.94 6.72 8.41
N TYR A 61 5.85 5.63 9.19
CA TYR A 61 5.96 5.68 10.64
C TYR A 61 7.05 4.74 11.14
N THR A 62 7.92 5.27 12.01
CA THR A 62 8.88 4.44 12.74
C THR A 62 8.14 3.53 13.73
N GLN A 63 8.74 2.36 14.03
CA GLN A 63 8.18 1.43 15.01
C GLN A 63 7.93 2.10 16.37
N PHE A 64 8.84 2.98 16.80
CA PHE A 64 8.65 3.78 18.01
C PHE A 64 7.36 4.61 17.99
N ARG A 65 7.07 5.31 16.87
CA ARG A 65 5.84 6.10 16.73
C ARG A 65 4.60 5.22 16.77
N ILE A 66 4.63 4.07 16.12
CA ILE A 66 3.52 3.10 16.12
C ILE A 66 3.27 2.59 17.55
N SER A 67 4.31 2.16 18.26
CA SER A 67 4.20 1.68 19.64
C SER A 67 3.63 2.74 20.58
N ARG A 68 4.13 3.97 20.50
CA ARG A 68 3.62 5.09 21.30
C ARG A 68 2.15 5.41 20.97
N LEU A 69 1.75 5.28 19.71
CA LEU A 69 0.36 5.46 19.30
C LEU A 69 -0.56 4.39 19.91
N LYS A 70 -0.13 3.11 19.87
CA LYS A 70 -0.85 1.99 20.49
C LYS A 70 -0.97 2.15 22.01
N GLU A 71 0.08 2.62 22.67
CA GLU A 71 0.09 2.87 24.12
C GLU A 71 -0.88 4.00 24.49
N LYS A 72 -0.86 5.13 23.77
CA LYS A 72 -1.82 6.23 23.93
C LYS A 72 -3.26 5.80 23.65
N TYR A 73 -3.46 4.94 22.65
CA TYR A 73 -4.77 4.38 22.35
C TYR A 73 -5.31 3.59 23.53
N LYS A 74 -4.49 2.72 24.13
CA LYS A 74 -4.88 1.92 25.30
C LYS A 74 -5.22 2.77 26.53
N SER A 75 -4.56 3.92 26.70
CA SER A 75 -4.80 4.80 27.86
C SER A 75 -6.00 5.75 27.71
N LEU A 76 -6.31 6.21 26.50
CA LEU A 76 -7.36 7.22 26.25
C LEU A 76 -8.68 6.66 25.69
N GLY A 77 -8.64 5.50 25.01
CA GLY A 77 -9.75 4.99 24.19
C GLY A 77 -9.86 5.68 22.82
N PHE A 78 -10.37 4.96 21.81
CA PHE A 78 -10.39 5.43 20.40
C PHE A 78 -11.08 6.78 20.20
N ALA A 79 -12.27 6.96 20.78
CA ALA A 79 -13.08 8.15 20.56
C ALA A 79 -12.38 9.43 21.06
N LYS A 80 -11.88 9.42 22.31
CA LYS A 80 -11.20 10.58 22.91
C LYS A 80 -9.87 10.89 22.21
N TYR A 81 -9.10 9.86 21.85
CA TYR A 81 -7.83 10.06 21.13
C TYR A 81 -8.04 10.63 19.71
N ALA A 82 -9.00 10.06 18.97
CA ALA A 82 -9.32 10.51 17.61
C ALA A 82 -9.87 11.94 17.59
N GLU A 83 -10.65 12.33 18.59
CA GLU A 83 -11.16 13.69 18.75
C GLU A 83 -10.03 14.70 19.03
N GLN A 84 -9.11 14.38 19.95
CA GLN A 84 -7.99 15.27 20.31
C GLN A 84 -6.97 15.47 19.18
N HIS A 85 -6.82 14.50 18.29
CA HIS A 85 -5.83 14.53 17.21
C HIS A 85 -6.44 14.68 15.82
N ARG A 86 -7.72 15.03 15.74
CA ARG A 86 -8.43 15.26 14.48
C ARG A 86 -7.90 16.51 13.79
N LYS A 87 -7.29 16.33 12.62
CA LYS A 87 -6.90 17.45 11.72
C LYS A 87 -7.97 17.82 10.70
N LEU A 88 -9.05 17.06 10.65
CA LEU A 88 -10.14 17.26 9.70
C LEU A 88 -11.29 18.07 10.35
N PRO A 89 -11.90 19.05 9.65
CA PRO A 89 -13.00 19.85 10.17
C PRO A 89 -14.26 19.02 10.47
N ILE A 90 -14.91 19.26 11.62
CA ILE A 90 -16.14 18.53 12.06
C ILE A 90 -17.37 18.96 11.28
N THR A 91 -17.36 20.21 10.82
CA THR A 91 -18.45 20.79 10.06
C THR A 91 -17.91 21.21 8.71
N ASP A 92 -18.69 20.98 7.66
CA ASP A 92 -18.41 21.43 6.30
C ASP A 92 -18.66 22.95 6.18
N LYS A 93 -18.08 23.73 7.09
CA LYS A 93 -18.13 25.18 7.09
C LYS A 93 -16.86 25.69 6.42
N VAL A 94 -16.86 25.63 5.09
CA VAL A 94 -15.95 26.45 4.29
C VAL A 94 -16.26 27.93 4.56
N LYS A 95 -15.31 28.68 5.12
CA LYS A 95 -15.36 30.15 5.05
C LYS A 95 -15.05 30.52 3.61
N LYS A 96 -16.01 31.13 2.91
CA LYS A 96 -15.72 31.85 1.65
C LYS A 96 -14.65 32.89 2.00
N GLY A 97 -13.49 32.80 1.36
CA GLY A 97 -12.35 33.67 1.64
C GLY A 97 -12.74 35.14 1.52
N ASN A 98 -12.25 35.96 2.45
CA ASN A 98 -12.20 37.42 2.31
C ASN A 98 -10.97 37.80 1.50
#